data_AF-A0A0G0P7N9-F1
#
_entry.id   AF-A0A0G0P7N9-F1
#
_cell.length_a   1.000
_cell.length_b   1.000
_cell.length_c   1.000
_cell.angle_alpha   90.00
_cell.angle_beta   90.00
_cell.angle_gamma   90.00
#
_symmetry.space_group_name_H-M   'P 1'
#
loop_
_entity.id
_entity.type
_entity.pdbx_description
1 polymer ?
#
loop_
_entity_poly.entity_id
_entity_poly.type
_entity_poly.pdbx_seq_one_letter_code
_entity_poly.pdbx_strand_id
1 'polypeptide(L)'
;MLEVEKKNAQAVAEQLKTITLEIKRKANEGGTLFDGIDRIDIVEALKASNRIELNEDMIEMDEKIKKIGEHEIKINLMPDIVSTLKVLVIAE
;
A
#
# COMPACT_ATOMS: atom_id res chain seq x y z
N MET A 1 9.29 -9.98 -26.46
CA MET A 1 9.60 -10.35 -25.07
C MET A 1 9.21 -9.23 -24.09
N LEU A 2 9.52 -7.96 -24.39
CA LEU A 2 9.14 -6.78 -23.59
C LEU A 2 7.62 -6.57 -23.37
N GLU A 3 6.76 -7.03 -24.28
CA GLU A 3 5.31 -6.82 -24.17
C GLU A 3 4.65 -7.64 -23.05
N VAL A 4 5.21 -8.80 -22.71
CA VAL A 4 4.63 -9.70 -21.69
C VAL A 4 4.89 -9.14 -20.29
N GLU A 5 6.06 -8.56 -20.06
CA GLU A 5 6.42 -7.94 -18.79
C GLU A 5 5.59 -6.68 -18.52
N LYS A 6 5.40 -5.81 -19.52
CA LYS A 6 4.51 -4.64 -19.39
C LYS A 6 3.06 -5.05 -19.09
N LYS A 7 2.55 -6.10 -19.73
CA LYS A 7 1.20 -6.60 -19.48
C LYS A 7 1.01 -7.13 -18.06
N ASN A 8 1.98 -7.89 -17.54
CA ASN A 8 1.93 -8.38 -16.16
C ASN A 8 1.98 -7.22 -15.17
N ALA A 9 2.85 -6.24 -15.38
CA ALA A 9 2.94 -5.07 -14.51
C ALA A 9 1.67 -4.22 -14.55
N GLN A 10 1.03 -4.05 -15.72
CA GLN A 10 -0.27 -3.36 -15.83
C GLN A 10 -1.38 -4.13 -15.13
N ALA A 11 -1.44 -5.45 -15.26
CA ALA A 11 -2.42 -6.28 -14.58
C ALA A 11 -2.29 -6.15 -13.05
N VAL A 12 -1.06 -6.21 -12.53
CA VAL A 12 -0.77 -6.01 -11.10
C VAL A 12 -1.14 -4.59 -10.66
N ALA A 13 -0.85 -3.59 -11.49
CA ALA A 13 -1.22 -2.20 -11.21
C ALA A 13 -2.74 -2.02 -11.07
N GLU A 14 -3.51 -2.55 -12.02
CA GLU A 14 -4.98 -2.50 -11.98
C GLU A 14 -5.56 -3.24 -10.78
N GLN A 15 -4.97 -4.39 -10.42
CA GLN A 15 -5.34 -5.11 -9.20
C GLN A 15 -5.09 -4.27 -7.95
N LEU A 16 -3.91 -3.64 -7.83
CA LEU A 16 -3.59 -2.76 -6.70
C LEU A 16 -4.52 -1.54 -6.60
N LYS A 17 -4.95 -0.98 -7.73
CA LYS A 17 -5.88 0.17 -7.77
C LYS A 17 -7.30 -0.19 -7.36
N THR A 18 -7.71 -1.42 -7.68
CA THR A 18 -9.05 -1.93 -7.36
C THR A 18 -9.13 -2.42 -5.92
N ILE A 19 -8.02 -2.87 -5.37
CA ILE A 19 -7.97 -3.47 -4.04
C ILE A 19 -7.70 -2.39 -3.01
N THR A 20 -8.56 -2.35 -1.99
CA THR A 20 -8.40 -1.49 -0.83
C THR A 20 -7.77 -2.32 0.29
N LEU A 21 -6.62 -1.89 0.77
CA LEU A 21 -5.89 -2.55 1.84
C LEU A 21 -6.39 -2.04 3.18
N GLU A 22 -7.10 -2.88 3.93
CA GLU A 22 -7.61 -2.53 5.25
C GLU A 22 -6.63 -2.98 6.33
N ILE A 23 -6.01 -2.03 7.03
CA ILE A 23 -5.08 -2.30 8.13
C ILE A 23 -5.77 -1.97 9.45
N LYS A 24 -5.96 -3.00 10.28
CA LYS A 24 -6.52 -2.86 11.64
C LYS A 24 -5.40 -2.74 12.66
N ARG A 25 -5.35 -1.63 13.39
CA ARG A 25 -4.33 -1.38 14.42
C ARG A 25 -4.93 -0.64 15.60
N LYS A 26 -4.33 -0.80 16.78
CA LYS A 26 -4.74 -0.07 17.99
C LYS A 26 -4.47 1.43 17.82
N ALA A 27 -5.53 2.23 17.89
CA ALA A 27 -5.44 3.68 17.89
C ALA A 27 -6.07 4.26 19.16
N ASN A 28 -5.68 5.49 19.50
CA ASN A 28 -6.26 6.22 20.61
C ASN A 28 -7.59 6.89 20.22
N GLU A 29 -8.36 7.36 21.22
CA GLU A 29 -9.61 8.11 21.01
C GLU A 29 -9.43 9.38 20.14
N GLY A 30 -8.20 9.89 20.00
CA GLY A 30 -7.86 11.02 19.13
C GLY A 30 -7.59 10.63 17.67
N GLY A 31 -7.80 9.37 17.28
CA GLY A 31 -7.56 8.87 15.93
C GLY A 31 -6.08 8.75 15.57
N THR A 32 -5.20 8.67 16.56
CA THR A 32 -3.75 8.48 16.39
C THR A 32 -3.38 7.05 16.71
N LEU A 33 -2.65 6.37 15.83
CA LEU A 33 -2.16 5.01 16.03
C LEU A 33 -1.10 4.98 17.14
N PHE A 34 -1.19 4.00 18.04
CA PHE A 34 -0.16 3.79 19.07
C PHE A 34 1.16 3.34 18.44
N ASP A 35 1.07 2.37 17.54
CA ASP A 35 2.13 1.95 16.63
C ASP A 35 1.87 2.62 15.28
N GLY A 36 2.63 3.67 14.96
CA GLY A 36 2.56 4.28 13.64
C GLY A 36 2.81 3.25 12.55
N ILE A 37 2.03 3.30 11.48
CA ILE A 37 2.17 2.42 10.32
C ILE A 37 3.32 2.93 9.46
N ASP A 38 4.36 2.11 9.36
CA ASP A 38 5.52 2.36 8.53
C ASP A 38 5.38 1.66 7.17
N ARG A 39 6.26 1.96 6.22
CA ARG A 39 6.21 1.33 4.87
C ARG A 39 6.27 -0.19 4.96
N ILE A 40 7.03 -0.72 5.91
CA ILE A 40 7.16 -2.16 6.19
C ILE A 40 5.81 -2.80 6.52
N ASP A 41 5.00 -2.17 7.38
CA ASP A 41 3.68 -2.71 7.79
C ASP A 41 2.73 -2.76 6.59
N ILE A 42 2.83 -1.77 5.70
CA ILE A 42 2.04 -1.72 4.46
C ILE A 42 2.48 -2.80 3.49
N VAL A 43 3.79 -2.98 3.30
CA VAL A 43 4.35 -4.06 2.47
C VAL A 43 3.90 -5.42 2.99
N GLU A 44 4.00 -5.67 4.30
CA GLU A 44 3.59 -6.91 4.95
C GLU A 44 2.07 -7.15 4.78
N ALA A 45 1.25 -6.14 5.06
CA ALA A 45 -0.20 -6.22 4.90
C ALA A 45 -0.59 -6.49 3.43
N LEU A 46 0.08 -5.85 2.50
CA LEU A 46 -0.17 -5.99 1.07
C LEU A 46 0.27 -7.36 0.54
N LYS A 47 1.41 -7.86 1.03
CA LYS A 47 1.86 -9.23 0.81
C LYS A 47 0.88 -10.25 1.40
N ALA A 48 0.33 -10.00 2.59
CA ALA A 48 -0.63 -10.87 3.23
C ALA A 48 -1.99 -10.90 2.52
N SER A 49 -2.53 -9.74 2.16
CA SER A 49 -3.85 -9.63 1.52
C SER A 49 -3.84 -10.04 0.05
N ASN A 50 -2.83 -9.62 -0.72
CA ASN A 50 -2.81 -9.78 -2.17
C ASN A 50 -1.71 -10.69 -2.71
N ARG A 51 -0.80 -11.19 -1.86
CA ARG A 51 0.41 -11.92 -2.29
C ARG A 51 1.27 -11.13 -3.28
N ILE A 52 1.18 -9.79 -3.25
CA ILE A 52 2.04 -8.92 -4.04
C ILE A 52 3.20 -8.52 -3.15
N GLU A 53 4.41 -8.88 -3.56
CA GLU A 53 5.64 -8.48 -2.89
C GLU A 53 6.09 -7.14 -3.45
N LEU A 54 6.06 -6.11 -2.61
CA LEU A 54 6.56 -4.77 -2.93
C LEU A 54 7.71 -4.43 -1.98
N ASN A 55 8.65 -3.62 -2.44
CA ASN A 55 9.68 -3.06 -1.58
C ASN A 55 9.27 -1.65 -1.11
N GLU A 56 9.72 -1.25 0.07
CA GLU A 56 9.50 0.11 0.57
C GLU A 56 10.06 1.20 -0.35
N ASP A 57 11.13 0.91 -1.11
CA ASP A 57 11.69 1.79 -2.15
C ASP A 57 10.73 2.06 -3.31
N MET A 58 9.80 1.14 -3.59
CA MET A 58 8.79 1.32 -4.63
C MET A 58 7.60 2.15 -4.16
N ILE A 59 7.45 2.31 -2.84
CA ILE A 59 6.33 3.02 -2.22
C ILE A 59 6.72 4.48 -2.01
N GLU A 60 6.04 5.37 -2.74
CA GLU A 60 6.15 6.81 -2.50
C GLU A 60 5.33 7.18 -1.26
N MET A 61 6.00 7.14 -0.12
CA MET A 61 5.49 7.54 1.18
C MET A 61 6.63 8.16 2.00
N ASP A 62 6.65 9.48 2.13
CA ASP A 62 7.68 10.21 2.88
C ASP A 62 7.53 10.10 4.41
N GLU A 63 6.31 9.93 4.90
CA GLU A 63 6.00 9.92 6.33
C GLU A 63 5.16 8.72 6.77
N LYS A 64 5.40 8.28 8.00
CA LYS A 64 4.67 7.20 8.68
C LYS A 64 3.23 7.60 8.91
N ILE A 65 2.29 6.68 8.67
CA ILE A 65 0.87 6.90 8.97
C ILE A 65 0.66 6.76 10.47
N LYS A 66 0.53 7.90 11.15
CA LYS A 66 0.19 7.94 12.59
C LYS A 66 -1.28 8.23 12.85
N LYS A 67 -2.10 8.41 11.81
CA LYS A 67 -3.54 8.65 11.93
C LYS A 67 -4.35 7.57 11.26
N ILE A 68 -5.44 7.17 11.92
CA ILE A 68 -6.49 6.36 11.30
C ILE A 68 -7.16 7.16 10.19
N GLY A 69 -7.66 6.46 9.17
CA GLY A 69 -8.28 7.06 7.99
C GLY A 69 -7.80 6.43 6.69
N GLU A 70 -8.27 7.00 5.59
CA GLU A 70 -7.92 6.59 4.24
C GLU A 70 -6.63 7.29 3.81
N HIS A 71 -5.63 6.51 3.42
CA HIS A 71 -4.36 6.97 2.90
C HIS A 71 -4.15 6.41 1.49
N GLU A 72 -3.91 7.29 0.53
CA GLU A 72 -3.62 6.89 -0.84
C GLU A 72 -2.12 6.93 -1.07
N ILE A 73 -1.55 5.78 -1.40
CA ILE A 73 -0.10 5.61 -1.51
C ILE A 73 0.25 5.22 -2.95
N LYS A 74 1.23 5.92 -3.52
CA LYS A 74 1.69 5.63 -4.88
C LYS A 74 2.75 4.55 -4.84
N ILE A 75 2.67 3.62 -5.79
CA ILE A 75 3.55 2.47 -5.93
C ILE A 75 4.10 2.46 -7.35
N ASN A 76 5.40 2.67 -7.46
CA ASN A 76 6.11 2.63 -8.74
C ASN A 76 6.54 1.20 -9.04
N LEU A 77 5.75 0.50 -9.86
CA LEU A 77 6.06 -0.87 -10.29
C LEU A 77 7.13 -0.86 -11.39
N MET A 78 7.00 0.05 -12.35
CA MET A 78 7.95 0.26 -13.44
C MET A 78 8.06 1.76 -13.76
N PRO A 79 9.14 2.22 -14.42
CA PRO A 79 9.28 3.61 -14.86
C PRO A 79 8.12 4.09 -15.76
N ASP A 80 7.44 3.16 -16.43
CA ASP A 80 6.26 3.41 -17.28
C ASP A 80 4.92 3.12 -16.57
N ILE A 81 4.93 2.45 -15.41
CA ILE A 81 3.73 1.89 -14.76
C ILE A 81 3.73 2.26 -13.27
N VAL A 82 2.90 3.26 -12.95
CA VAL A 82 2.64 3.74 -11.59
C VAL A 82 1.25 3.29 -11.18
N SER A 83 1.14 2.75 -9.96
CA SER A 83 -0.13 2.40 -9.35
C SER A 83 -0.40 3.19 -8.08
N THR A 84 -1.66 3.23 -7.67
CA THR A 84 -2.09 3.86 -6.41
C THR A 84 -2.83 2.82 -5.60
N LEU A 85 -2.36 2.59 -4.38
CA LEU A 85 -2.96 1.71 -3.41
C LEU A 85 -3.73 2.56 -2.39
N LYS A 86 -4.99 2.18 -2.14
CA LYS A 86 -5.75 2.74 -1.04
C LYS A 86 -5.52 1.92 0.21
N VAL A 87 -4.98 2.54 1.25
CA VAL A 87 -4.79 1.96 2.57
C VAL A 87 -5.80 2.58 3.52
N LEU A 88 -6.78 1.79 3.95
CA LEU A 88 -7.73 2.20 4.98
C LEU A 88 -7.20 1.73 6.34
N VAL A 89 -6.84 2.68 7.18
CA VAL A 89 -6.39 2.38 8.53
C VAL A 89 -7.55 2.55 9.50
N ILE A 90 -7.92 1.46 10.19
CA ILE A 90 -9.01 1.43 11.16
C ILE A 90 -8.50 1.06 12.55
N ALA A 91 -9.07 1.73 13.55
CA ALA A 91 -8.84 1.42 14.95
C ALA A 91 -9.56 0.11 15.32
N GLU A 92 -8.84 -0.81 15.98
CA GLU A 92 -9.43 -1.95 16.71
C GLU A 92 -9.34 -1.73 18.22
#